data_AF-A0A9E2M793-F1
#
_entry.id   AF-A0A9E2M793-F1
#
_cell.length_a   1.000
_cell.length_b   1.000
_cell.length_c   1.000
_cell.angle_alpha   90.00
_cell.angle_beta   90.00
_cell.angle_gamma   90.00
#
_symmetry.space_group_name_H-M   'P 1'
#
loop_
_entity.id
_entity.type
_entity.pdbx_description
1 polymer ?
#
loop_
_entity_poly.entity_id
_entity_poly.type
_entity_poly.pdbx_seq_one_letter_code
_entity_poly.pdbx_strand_id
1 'polypeptide(L)' 'MFLKVFLVLGVAALTTMAVGFAWTAIGGGPLGLHGMIALSLGSLGTVALTWTLMALAFKSSREGWDDRADDPDKS' A
#
# COMPACT_ATOMS: atom_id res chain seq x y z
N MET A 1 15.38 -11.48 -8.79
CA MET A 1 14.79 -11.43 -7.43
C MET A 1 15.27 -10.19 -6.66
N PHE A 2 16.59 -9.95 -6.56
CA PHE A 2 17.16 -8.77 -5.88
C PHE A 2 16.72 -7.41 -6.42
N LEU A 3 16.59 -7.24 -7.74
CA LEU A 3 16.12 -5.98 -8.34
C LEU A 3 14.75 -5.53 -7.81
N LYS A 4 13.81 -6.46 -7.66
CA LYS A 4 12.46 -6.18 -7.14
C LYS A 4 12.52 -5.74 -5.68
N VAL A 5 13.38 -6.38 -4.88
CA VAL A 5 13.60 -6.02 -3.48
C VAL A 5 14.21 -4.61 -3.37
N PHE A 6 15.23 -4.31 -4.17
CA PHE A 6 15.80 -2.96 -4.23
C PHE A 6 14.78 -1.90 -4.67
N LEU A 7 13.92 -2.22 -5.63
CA LEU A 7 12.88 -1.32 -6.08
C LEU A 7 11.85 -1.07 -4.99
N VAL A 8 11.41 -2.10 -4.27
CA VAL A 8 10.49 -1.97 -3.12
C VAL A 8 11.12 -1.13 -2.01
N LEU A 9 12.38 -1.40 -1.65
CA LEU A 9 13.09 -0.62 -0.64
C LEU A 9 13.28 0.83 -1.07
N GLY A 10 13.60 1.06 -2.35
CA GLY A 10 13.75 2.40 -2.93
C GLY A 10 12.45 3.18 -2.91
N VAL A 11 11.34 2.55 -3.32
CA VAL A 11 10.00 3.16 -3.27
C VAL A 11 9.63 3.48 -1.82
N ALA A 12 9.83 2.55 -0.88
CA ALA A 12 9.52 2.76 0.54
C ALA A 12 10.32 3.90 1.16
N ALA A 13 11.61 4.02 0.81
CA ALA A 13 12.45 5.13 1.26
C ALA A 13 11.96 6.47 0.69
N LEU A 14 11.63 6.50 -0.61
CA LEU A 14 11.11 7.68 -1.30
C LEU A 14 9.77 8.14 -0.73
N THR A 15 8.82 7.24 -0.50
CA THR A 15 7.54 7.60 0.13
C THR A 15 7.73 8.10 1.55
N THR A 16 8.59 7.45 2.34
CA THR A 16 8.87 7.90 3.72
C THR A 16 9.45 9.31 3.74
N MET A 17 10.39 9.61 2.84
CA MET A 17 10.94 10.97 2.69
C MET A 17 9.88 11.97 2.23
N ALA A 18 9.10 11.63 1.19
CA ALA A 18 8.07 12.52 0.65
C ALA A 18 7.00 12.85 1.69
N VAL A 19 6.58 11.88 2.49
CA VAL A 19 5.61 12.11 3.57
C VAL A 19 6.22 12.93 4.71
N GLY A 20 7.50 12.71 5.04
CA GLY A 20 8.22 13.56 5.98
C GLY A 20 8.29 15.03 5.51
N PHE A 21 8.57 15.26 4.23
CA PHE A 21 8.53 16.61 3.63
C PHE A 21 7.13 17.21 3.62
N ALA A 22 6.10 16.43 3.29
CA ALA A 22 4.72 16.91 3.35
C ALA A 22 4.33 17.31 4.77
N TRP A 23 4.74 16.54 5.77
CA TRP A 23 4.51 16.85 7.18
C TRP A 23 5.16 18.17 7.61
N THR A 24 6.40 18.43 7.22
CA THR A 24 7.06 19.72 7.52
C THR A 24 6.43 20.87 6.75
N ALA A 25 6.02 20.65 5.50
CA ALA A 25 5.37 21.66 4.65
C ALA A 25 4.03 22.14 5.22
N ILE A 26 3.27 21.29 5.93
CA ILE A 26 2.02 21.68 6.59
C ILE A 26 2.22 22.31 7.98
N GLY A 27 3.46 22.60 8.38
CA GLY A 27 3.77 23.16 9.70
C GLY A 27 3.76 22.11 10.82
N GLY A 28 3.90 20.83 10.48
CA GLY A 28 3.96 19.75 11.44
C GLY A 28 5.16 19.90 12.38
N GLY A 29 4.89 19.90 13.69
CA GLY A 29 5.93 19.94 14.73
C GLY A 29 6.89 18.74 14.67
N PRO A 30 7.96 18.73 15.49
CA PRO A 30 8.99 17.70 15.43
C PRO A 30 8.41 16.28 15.46
N LEU A 31 8.65 15.51 14.41
CA LEU A 31 8.30 14.08 14.37
C LEU A 31 9.21 13.33 15.34
N GLY A 32 8.76 13.18 16.58
CA GLY A 32 9.41 12.30 17.54
C GLY A 32 9.39 10.84 17.07
N LEU A 33 10.06 9.97 17.82
CA LEU A 33 10.18 8.53 17.54
C LEU A 33 8.82 7.87 17.21
N HIS A 34 7.77 8.21 17.97
CA HIS A 34 6.42 7.70 17.77
C HIS A 34 5.83 8.09 16.40
N GLY A 35 6.09 9.31 15.92
CA GLY A 35 5.61 9.79 14.62
C GLY A 35 6.28 9.03 13.47
N MET A 36 7.57 8.77 13.57
CA MET A 36 8.28 7.96 12.56
C MET A 36 7.82 6.51 12.55
N ILE A 37 7.57 5.91 13.72
CA ILE A 37 7.02 4.54 13.81
C ILE A 37 5.62 4.51 13.20
N ALA A 38 4.74 5.44 13.58
CA ALA A 38 3.37 5.50 13.06
C ALA A 38 3.34 5.70 11.54
N LEU A 39 4.19 6.59 11.01
CA LEU A 39 4.33 6.82 9.56
C LEU A 39 4.84 5.58 8.83
N SER A 40 5.85 4.92 9.37
CA SER A 40 6.40 3.71 8.77
C SER A 40 5.37 2.57 8.78
N LEU A 41 4.67 2.40 9.90
CA LEU A 41 3.65 1.37 10.05
C LEU A 41 2.44 1.64 9.12
N GLY A 42 2.02 2.90 9.02
CA GLY A 42 0.95 3.31 8.11
C GLY A 42 1.32 3.06 6.65
N SER A 43 2.51 3.51 6.23
CA SER A 43 3.02 3.31 4.87
C SER A 43 3.13 1.82 4.51
N LEU A 44 3.78 1.02 5.36
CA LEU A 44 3.91 -0.43 5.16
C LEU A 44 2.55 -1.13 5.17
N GLY A 45 1.65 -0.73 6.07
CA GLY A 45 0.29 -1.25 6.16
C GLY A 45 -0.50 -1.01 4.87
N THR A 46 -0.44 0.20 4.31
CA THR A 46 -1.10 0.52 3.04
C THR A 46 -0.51 -0.29 1.88
N VAL A 47 0.81 -0.39 1.76
CA VAL A 47 1.44 -1.19 0.70
C VAL A 47 1.05 -2.67 0.81
N ALA A 48 1.09 -3.24 2.02
CA ALA A 48 0.70 -4.62 2.28
C ALA A 48 -0.79 -4.86 1.95
N LEU A 49 -1.65 -3.92 2.34
CA LEU A 49 -3.08 -3.98 2.04
C LEU A 49 -3.33 -3.94 0.54
N THR A 50 -2.77 -2.97 -0.19
CA THR A 50 -2.93 -2.85 -1.64
C THR A 50 -2.42 -4.09 -2.36
N TRP A 51 -1.26 -4.62 -1.94
CA TRP A 51 -0.71 -5.85 -2.50
C TRP A 51 -1.66 -7.04 -2.29
N THR A 52 -2.20 -7.18 -1.07
CA THR A 52 -3.12 -8.27 -0.72
C THR A 52 -4.40 -8.20 -1.53
N LEU A 53 -4.97 -7.00 -1.66
CA LEU A 53 -6.16 -6.76 -2.47
C LEU A 53 -5.90 -7.09 -3.96
N MET A 54 -4.76 -6.69 -4.50
CA MET A 54 -4.37 -7.01 -5.88
C MET A 54 -4.21 -8.53 -6.08
N ALA A 55 -3.57 -9.22 -5.13
CA ALA A 55 -3.41 -10.67 -5.18
C ALA A 55 -4.76 -11.39 -5.11
N LEU A 56 -5.68 -10.90 -4.27
CA LEU A 56 -7.05 -11.41 -4.18
C LEU A 56 -7.83 -11.17 -5.47
N ALA A 57 -7.71 -9.99 -6.08
CA ALA A 57 -8.36 -9.70 -7.37
C ALA A 57 -7.90 -10.67 -8.46
N PHE A 58 -6.59 -10.91 -8.59
CA PHE A 58 -6.07 -11.91 -9.54
C PHE A 58 -6.47 -13.34 -9.21
N LYS A 59 -6.71 -13.66 -7.93
CA LYS A 59 -7.24 -14.97 -7.53
C LYS A 59 -8.72 -15.09 -7.89
N SER A 60 -9.53 -14.06 -7.62
CA SER A 60 -10.95 -13.99 -7.98
C SER A 60 -11.15 -14.20 -9.48
N SER A 61 -10.36 -13.49 -10.29
CA SER A 61 -10.41 -13.57 -11.74
C SER A 61 -10.03 -14.95 -12.30
N ARG A 62 -9.24 -15.74 -11.56
CA ARG A 62 -8.85 -17.11 -11.96
C ARG A 62 -9.86 -18.16 -11.53
N GLU A 63 -10.53 -17.95 -10.41
CA GLU A 63 -11.51 -18.87 -9.86
C GLU A 63 -12.94 -18.62 -10.40
N GLY A 64 -13.14 -17.58 -11.23
CA GLY A 64 -14.42 -17.28 -11.87
C GLY A 64 -15.48 -16.75 -10.91
N TRP A 65 -15.07 -16.16 -9.79
CA TRP A 65 -16.00 -15.55 -8.82
C TRP A 65 -16.63 -14.26 -9.36
N ASP A 66 -15.89 -13.48 -10.15
CA ASP A 66 -16.39 -12.24 -10.78
C ASP A 66 -17.48 -12.55 -11.81
N ASP A 67 -17.33 -13.60 -12.63
CA ASP A 67 -18.32 -14.01 -13.66
C ASP A 67 -19.66 -14.45 -13.06
N ARG A 68 -19.67 -14.95 -11.81
CA ARG A 68 -20.89 -15.36 -11.09
C ARG A 68 -21.64 -14.22 -10.43
N ALA A 69 -20.95 -13.13 -10.10
CA ALA A 69 -21.54 -11.97 -9.44
C ALA A 69 -22.23 -11.04 -10.46
N ASP A 70 -21.78 -11.07 -11.71
CA ASP A 70 -22.30 -10.24 -12.81
C ASP A 70 -23.38 -10.96 -13.65
N ASP A 71 -23.94 -12.06 -13.15
CA ASP A 71 -24.95 -12.87 -13.85
C ASP A 71 -26.34 -12.20 -13.78
N PRO A 72 -26.85 -11.63 -14.89
CA PRO A 72 -28.10 -10.86 -14.90
C PRO A 72 -29.35 -11.74 -14.79
N ASP A 73 -29.19 -13.07 -14.74
CA ASP A 73 -30.29 -14.03 -14.62
C ASP A 73 -30.66 -14.38 -13.17
N LYS A 74 -29.91 -13.87 -12.17
CA LYS A 74 -30.09 -14.18 -10.73
C LYS A 74 -30.75 -13.08 -9.88
N SER A 75 -31.22 -12.00 -10.49
CA SER A 75 -32.00 -10.93 -9.82
C SER A 75 -33.48 -11.01 -10.16
#